data_AF-A0A1Y3WQS4-F1
#
_entry.id   AF-A0A1Y3WQS4-F1
#
_cell.length_a   1.000
_cell.length_b   1.000
_cell.length_c   1.000
_cell.angle_alpha   90.00
_cell.angle_beta   90.00
_cell.angle_gamma   90.00
#
_symmetry.space_group_name_H-M   'P 1'
#
loop_
_entity.id
_entity.type
_entity.pdbx_description
1 polymer ?
#
loop_
_entity_poly.entity_id
_entity_poly.type
_entity_poly.pdbx_seq_one_letter_code
_entity_poly.pdbx_strand_id
1 'polypeptide(L)'
;MTTIPYIVADNKIPYLKGVLEPYARIDYLSPDRMDANAVRDADILLIRTRTKCNRDLLDQSRCRYIATATIGYDHIDAGYCREKGIEWKNCPGCNAASVGQYILASLLAWSKSHRKPLHECTLGVVGVGHVGTIVARYARLLGMRVLLNDPPREEAEGPAEFTPLAEICREADIITFHTPLTRGGKYPTFHLASTPFFDALEKSPLLINTARGEIVETEALKRALKQKQVSAVVLDCWENEPHIDRDLLDQAFIATPHIAGYSADGKSTATRMIVEAVGQWIGVHIPIQHITPPAPAQPLIDLTGVSTPLQKAIWDTYNPFDDDLRLRKSPETFEMQRGLYPLRREFGAYHIKGASTTDRMVLEKLGFNFE
;
A
#
# COMPACT_ATOMS: atom_id res chain seq x y z
N MET A 1 42.19 -3.90 -6.20
CA MET A 1 41.21 -4.09 -7.28
C MET A 1 39.84 -4.01 -6.63
N THR A 2 39.06 -2.97 -6.91
CA THR A 2 37.67 -2.90 -6.46
C THR A 2 36.89 -3.97 -7.22
N THR A 3 36.55 -5.07 -6.55
CA THR A 3 35.71 -6.13 -7.12
C THR A 3 34.34 -5.54 -7.46
N ILE A 4 33.94 -5.64 -8.73
CA ILE A 4 32.60 -5.25 -9.18
C ILE A 4 31.59 -6.14 -8.44
N PRO A 5 30.62 -5.56 -7.69
CA PRO A 5 29.65 -6.34 -6.93
C PRO A 5 28.76 -7.17 -7.87
N TYR A 6 28.37 -8.35 -7.41
CA TYR A 6 27.39 -9.20 -8.09
C TYR A 6 26.01 -9.05 -7.46
N ILE A 7 25.04 -8.68 -8.28
CA ILE A 7 23.64 -8.47 -7.90
C ILE A 7 22.78 -9.56 -8.51
N VAL A 8 21.90 -10.16 -7.71
CA VAL A 8 20.78 -10.97 -8.20
C VAL A 8 19.49 -10.21 -7.92
N ALA A 9 18.76 -9.87 -8.99
CA ALA A 9 17.59 -9.01 -8.93
C ALA A 9 16.32 -9.70 -9.42
N ASP A 10 15.19 -9.45 -8.76
CA ASP A 10 13.87 -9.84 -9.25
C ASP A 10 13.58 -9.12 -10.58
N ASN A 11 13.35 -9.91 -11.63
CA ASN A 11 13.13 -9.44 -13.01
C ASN A 11 11.82 -8.66 -13.20
N LYS A 12 11.00 -8.56 -12.16
CA LYS A 12 9.77 -7.77 -12.13
C LYS A 12 9.90 -6.46 -11.36
N ILE A 13 11.10 -6.08 -10.88
CA ILE A 13 11.34 -4.71 -10.39
C ILE A 13 11.31 -3.76 -11.59
N PRO A 14 10.29 -2.88 -11.71
CA PRO A 14 10.17 -2.01 -12.88
C PRO A 14 11.30 -0.97 -12.92
N TYR A 15 11.66 -0.52 -14.12
CA TYR A 15 12.61 0.58 -14.35
C TYR A 15 14.05 0.32 -13.86
N LEU A 16 14.38 -0.88 -13.37
CA LEU A 16 15.71 -1.22 -12.86
C LEU A 16 16.71 -1.54 -13.98
N LYS A 17 16.23 -2.17 -15.06
CA LYS A 17 17.07 -2.63 -16.17
C LYS A 17 17.77 -1.46 -16.86
N GLY A 18 19.09 -1.53 -16.96
CA GLY A 18 19.96 -0.51 -17.52
C GLY A 18 20.52 0.50 -16.50
N VAL A 19 20.06 0.46 -15.23
CA VAL A 19 20.47 1.44 -14.20
C VAL A 19 21.72 1.01 -13.44
N LEU A 20 21.81 -0.26 -13.04
CA LEU A 20 22.88 -0.76 -12.16
C LEU A 20 24.01 -1.47 -12.92
N GLU A 21 23.78 -1.87 -14.17
CA GLU A 21 24.72 -2.56 -15.05
C GLU A 21 26.08 -1.82 -15.20
N PRO A 22 26.14 -0.47 -15.24
CA PRO A 22 27.43 0.23 -15.29
C PRO A 22 28.27 0.10 -14.00
N TYR A 23 27.66 -0.30 -12.89
CA TYR A 23 28.26 -0.29 -11.55
C TYR A 23 28.42 -1.70 -10.94
N ALA A 24 27.74 -2.69 -11.50
CA ALA A 24 27.65 -4.03 -10.96
C ALA A 24 27.42 -5.09 -12.06
N ARG A 25 27.87 -6.32 -11.81
CA ARG A 25 27.36 -7.48 -12.55
C ARG A 25 25.96 -7.79 -12.04
N ILE A 26 24.96 -7.90 -12.91
CA ILE A 26 23.57 -8.15 -12.47
C ILE A 26 22.92 -9.27 -13.28
N ASP A 27 22.28 -10.20 -12.57
CA ASP A 27 21.42 -11.22 -13.15
C ASP A 27 19.96 -10.97 -12.73
N TYR A 28 19.06 -11.00 -13.72
CA TYR A 28 17.63 -10.82 -13.50
C TYR A 28 16.91 -12.16 -13.49
N LEU A 29 16.45 -12.59 -12.31
CA LEU A 29 15.77 -13.85 -12.10
C LEU A 29 14.30 -13.64 -11.77
N SER A 30 13.45 -14.60 -12.15
CA SER A 30 12.07 -14.61 -11.65
C SER A 30 12.09 -15.08 -10.19
N PRO A 31 11.12 -14.68 -9.34
CA PRO A 31 11.13 -15.05 -7.92
C PRO A 31 11.25 -16.55 -7.65
N ASP A 32 10.65 -17.39 -8.51
CA ASP A 32 10.72 -18.85 -8.47
C ASP A 32 12.10 -19.44 -8.79
N ARG A 33 12.99 -18.65 -9.39
CA ARG A 33 14.37 -19.03 -9.72
C ARG A 33 15.41 -18.42 -8.78
N MET A 34 14.99 -17.61 -7.81
CA MET A 34 15.89 -17.06 -6.77
C MET A 34 16.01 -18.06 -5.62
N ASP A 35 16.67 -19.20 -5.87
CA ASP A 35 16.96 -20.21 -4.86
C ASP A 35 18.37 -20.07 -4.26
N ALA A 36 18.70 -20.88 -3.24
CA ALA A 36 19.98 -20.84 -2.52
C ALA A 36 21.21 -21.03 -3.44
N ASN A 37 21.08 -21.78 -4.53
CA ASN A 37 22.17 -21.97 -5.48
C ASN A 37 22.33 -20.75 -6.37
N ALA A 38 21.23 -20.21 -6.89
CA ALA A 38 21.23 -19.03 -7.75
C ALA A 38 21.78 -17.78 -7.04
N VAL A 39 21.55 -17.65 -5.73
CA VAL A 39 22.03 -16.50 -4.93
C VAL A 39 23.37 -16.75 -4.24
N ARG A 40 23.99 -17.93 -4.43
CA ARG A 40 25.18 -18.35 -3.67
C ARG A 40 26.32 -17.33 -3.75
N ASP A 41 26.62 -16.84 -4.94
CA ASP A 41 27.75 -15.94 -5.16
C ASP A 41 27.38 -14.46 -5.10
N ALA A 42 26.08 -14.14 -4.95
CA ALA A 42 25.56 -12.78 -4.96
C ALA A 42 26.06 -11.98 -3.75
N ASP A 43 26.52 -10.75 -3.97
CA ASP A 43 26.84 -9.80 -2.91
C ASP A 43 25.57 -9.06 -2.44
N ILE A 44 24.69 -8.74 -3.40
CA ILE A 44 23.47 -7.97 -3.21
C ILE A 44 22.26 -8.72 -3.76
N LEU A 45 21.15 -8.72 -3.01
CA LEU A 45 19.86 -9.16 -3.49
C LEU A 45 18.90 -7.97 -3.64
N LEU A 46 18.28 -7.85 -4.82
CA LEU A 46 17.20 -6.89 -5.07
C LEU A 46 15.90 -7.66 -5.24
N ILE A 47 15.00 -7.56 -4.27
CA ILE A 47 13.84 -8.45 -4.17
C ILE A 47 12.51 -7.69 -4.11
N ARG A 48 11.43 -8.45 -4.17
CA ARG A 48 10.06 -8.04 -3.84
C ARG A 48 9.43 -9.08 -2.90
N THR A 49 8.11 -8.99 -2.69
CA THR A 49 7.36 -9.78 -1.69
C THR A 49 7.44 -11.30 -1.84
N ARG A 50 7.72 -11.82 -3.05
CA ARG A 50 7.71 -13.26 -3.33
C ARG A 50 9.00 -13.99 -2.93
N THR A 51 10.13 -13.30 -2.92
CA THR A 51 11.41 -13.91 -2.54
C THR A 51 11.52 -13.88 -1.02
N LYS A 52 11.58 -15.04 -0.38
CA LYS A 52 11.72 -15.17 1.07
C LYS A 52 13.20 -15.20 1.44
N CYS A 53 13.70 -14.11 2.00
CA CYS A 53 15.06 -13.98 2.48
C CYS A 53 15.16 -14.51 3.92
N ASN A 54 15.16 -15.84 4.03
CA ASN A 54 15.30 -16.59 5.28
C ASN A 54 16.63 -17.36 5.33
N ARG A 55 16.83 -18.17 6.37
CA ARG A 55 18.02 -19.04 6.53
C ARG A 55 18.25 -19.92 5.30
N ASP A 56 17.20 -20.56 4.78
CA ASP A 56 17.31 -21.50 3.64
C ASP A 56 17.88 -20.84 2.38
N LEU A 57 17.47 -19.60 2.09
CA LEU A 57 17.98 -18.85 0.94
C LEU A 57 19.42 -18.34 1.17
N LEU A 58 19.73 -17.92 2.39
CA LEU A 58 20.88 -17.04 2.67
C LEU A 58 22.08 -17.75 3.32
N ASP A 59 21.94 -18.92 3.95
CA ASP A 59 23.00 -19.54 4.77
C ASP A 59 24.30 -19.86 4.01
N GLN A 60 24.17 -20.26 2.74
CA GLN A 60 25.31 -20.54 1.86
C GLN A 60 25.63 -19.39 0.89
N SER A 61 24.95 -18.25 1.03
CA SER A 61 25.15 -17.10 0.15
C SER A 61 26.28 -16.19 0.65
N ARG A 62 27.00 -15.59 -0.30
CA ARG A 62 27.93 -14.47 -0.04
C ARG A 62 27.21 -13.15 0.27
N CYS A 63 25.88 -13.13 0.19
CA CYS A 63 25.09 -11.91 0.32
C CYS A 63 25.45 -11.14 1.60
N ARG A 64 25.63 -9.83 1.44
CA ARG A 64 25.87 -8.88 2.52
C ARG A 64 24.85 -7.73 2.54
N TYR A 65 24.09 -7.57 1.46
CA TYR A 65 23.09 -6.52 1.35
C TYR A 65 21.80 -6.99 0.67
N ILE A 66 20.66 -6.61 1.22
CA ILE A 66 19.34 -6.87 0.64
C ILE A 66 18.58 -5.55 0.52
N ALA A 67 18.16 -5.19 -0.69
CA ALA A 67 17.20 -4.11 -0.87
C ALA A 67 15.89 -4.68 -1.41
N THR A 68 14.78 -4.36 -0.74
CA THR A 68 13.45 -4.78 -1.18
C THR A 68 12.66 -3.59 -1.70
N ALA A 69 12.12 -3.71 -2.92
CA ALA A 69 11.27 -2.70 -3.56
C ALA A 69 9.83 -2.74 -3.00
N THR A 70 9.70 -2.73 -1.68
CA THR A 70 8.44 -2.91 -0.95
C THR A 70 8.42 -2.06 0.32
N ILE A 71 7.23 -1.67 0.79
CA ILE A 71 7.09 -1.04 2.11
C ILE A 71 7.28 -2.07 3.23
N GLY A 72 6.57 -3.19 3.15
CA GLY A 72 6.71 -4.29 4.10
C GLY A 72 8.03 -5.03 3.94
N TYR A 73 8.43 -5.74 4.99
CA TYR A 73 9.59 -6.61 4.99
C TYR A 73 9.28 -8.01 5.57
N ASP A 74 8.00 -8.41 5.60
CA ASP A 74 7.54 -9.71 6.15
C ASP A 74 8.21 -10.92 5.46
N HIS A 75 8.75 -10.73 4.26
CA HIS A 75 9.50 -11.71 3.48
C HIS A 75 11.01 -11.70 3.77
N ILE A 76 11.49 -10.85 4.69
CA ILE A 76 12.88 -10.79 5.13
C ILE A 76 12.92 -11.21 6.61
N ASP A 77 13.68 -12.27 6.91
CA ASP A 77 13.97 -12.64 8.28
C ASP A 77 15.01 -11.66 8.86
N ALA A 78 14.51 -10.56 9.42
CA ALA A 78 15.35 -9.51 10.00
C ALA A 78 16.17 -9.99 11.21
N GLY A 79 15.70 -11.04 11.91
CA GLY A 79 16.45 -11.66 13.02
C GLY A 79 17.67 -12.39 12.49
N TYR A 80 17.46 -13.23 11.48
CA TYR A 80 18.53 -13.98 10.83
C TYR A 80 19.53 -13.07 10.09
N CYS A 81 19.04 -12.05 9.38
CA CYS A 81 19.93 -11.08 8.72
C CYS A 81 20.87 -10.41 9.73
N ARG A 82 20.36 -10.07 10.93
CA ARG A 82 21.17 -9.51 12.03
C ARG A 82 22.22 -10.50 12.54
N GLU A 83 21.84 -11.77 12.74
CA GLU A 83 22.75 -12.86 13.15
C GLU A 83 23.93 -13.02 12.19
N LYS A 84 23.67 -12.92 10.88
CA LYS A 84 24.68 -13.11 9.81
C LYS A 84 25.39 -11.82 9.37
N GLY A 85 25.06 -10.67 9.97
CA GLY A 85 25.62 -9.38 9.55
C GLY A 85 25.23 -8.98 8.13
N ILE A 86 24.05 -9.38 7.67
CA ILE A 86 23.47 -8.98 6.38
C ILE A 86 22.67 -7.71 6.60
N GLU A 87 23.10 -6.62 5.99
CA GLU A 87 22.37 -5.36 6.00
C GLU A 87 21.17 -5.42 5.05
N TRP A 88 20.10 -4.71 5.40
CA TRP A 88 18.94 -4.64 4.52
C TRP A 88 18.20 -3.31 4.59
N LYS A 89 17.53 -2.98 3.49
CA LYS A 89 16.67 -1.78 3.35
C LYS A 89 15.37 -2.13 2.62
N ASN A 90 14.29 -1.53 3.08
CA ASN A 90 13.00 -1.49 2.40
C ASN A 90 12.69 -0.07 1.91
N CYS A 91 11.56 0.11 1.24
CA CYS A 91 11.15 1.38 0.64
C CYS A 91 9.92 1.98 1.33
N PRO A 92 10.00 2.40 2.61
CA PRO A 92 8.85 2.92 3.33
C PRO A 92 8.27 4.16 2.63
N GLY A 93 6.95 4.22 2.53
CA GLY A 93 6.23 5.34 1.92
C GLY A 93 6.19 5.35 0.39
N CYS A 94 6.90 4.46 -0.32
CA CYS A 94 7.04 4.52 -1.77
C CYS A 94 5.70 4.45 -2.53
N ASN A 95 4.68 3.79 -1.98
CA ASN A 95 3.35 3.67 -2.58
C ASN A 95 2.23 4.28 -1.72
N ALA A 96 2.57 5.14 -0.76
CA ALA A 96 1.58 5.68 0.17
C ALA A 96 0.53 6.57 -0.54
N ALA A 97 0.95 7.31 -1.57
CA ALA A 97 0.06 8.14 -2.38
C ALA A 97 -0.97 7.30 -3.16
N SER A 98 -0.57 6.18 -3.75
CA SER A 98 -1.51 5.30 -4.46
C SER A 98 -2.50 4.61 -3.52
N VAL A 99 -2.09 4.20 -2.32
CA VAL A 99 -3.04 3.69 -1.31
C VAL A 99 -4.02 4.81 -0.89
N GLY A 100 -3.54 6.04 -0.73
CA GLY A 100 -4.40 7.21 -0.47
C GLY A 100 -5.44 7.43 -1.59
N GLN A 101 -5.02 7.36 -2.86
CA GLN A 101 -5.91 7.43 -4.02
C GLN A 101 -6.95 6.29 -4.02
N TYR A 102 -6.54 5.05 -3.72
CA TYR A 102 -7.44 3.90 -3.62
C TYR A 102 -8.55 4.12 -2.57
N ILE A 103 -8.16 4.55 -1.37
CA ILE A 103 -9.10 4.78 -0.27
C ILE A 103 -10.03 5.94 -0.61
N LEU A 104 -9.49 7.03 -1.15
CA LEU A 104 -10.30 8.19 -1.54
C LEU A 104 -11.37 7.80 -2.58
N ALA A 105 -10.99 7.03 -3.60
CA ALA A 105 -11.93 6.54 -4.60
C ALA A 105 -13.01 5.62 -3.98
N SER A 106 -12.62 4.78 -3.03
CA SER A 106 -13.52 3.87 -2.30
C SER A 106 -14.47 4.61 -1.36
N LEU A 107 -14.01 5.66 -0.68
CA LEU A 107 -14.84 6.51 0.17
C LEU A 107 -15.93 7.23 -0.62
N LEU A 108 -15.60 7.74 -1.80
CA LEU A 108 -16.57 8.38 -2.69
C LEU A 108 -17.62 7.39 -3.20
N ALA A 109 -17.19 6.18 -3.55
CA ALA A 109 -18.10 5.08 -3.92
C ALA A 109 -19.07 4.73 -2.79
N TRP A 110 -18.54 4.56 -1.58
CA TRP A 110 -19.34 4.25 -0.40
C TRP A 110 -20.32 5.38 -0.06
N SER A 111 -19.84 6.63 -0.02
CA SER A 111 -20.64 7.82 0.29
C SER A 111 -21.82 7.97 -0.66
N LYS A 112 -21.58 7.77 -1.97
CA LYS A 112 -22.64 7.79 -2.99
C LYS A 112 -23.64 6.65 -2.79
N SER A 113 -23.16 5.44 -2.55
CA SER A 113 -24.01 4.25 -2.37
C SER A 113 -24.90 4.35 -1.13
N HIS A 114 -24.36 4.88 -0.03
CA HIS A 114 -25.04 4.99 1.26
C HIS A 114 -25.77 6.32 1.46
N ARG A 115 -25.69 7.24 0.47
CA ARG A 115 -26.25 8.60 0.55
C ARG A 115 -25.82 9.34 1.81
N LYS A 116 -24.57 9.13 2.24
CA LYS A 116 -24.02 9.71 3.47
C LYS A 116 -22.88 10.66 3.10
N PRO A 117 -23.04 11.98 3.29
CA PRO A 117 -22.00 12.94 2.95
C PRO A 117 -20.73 12.74 3.78
N LEU A 118 -19.56 12.71 3.12
CA LEU A 118 -18.29 12.47 3.83
C LEU A 118 -17.97 13.55 4.86
N HIS A 119 -18.30 14.82 4.59
CA HIS A 119 -18.05 15.92 5.54
C HIS A 119 -18.85 15.82 6.86
N GLU A 120 -19.86 14.94 6.91
CA GLU A 120 -20.61 14.63 8.15
C GLU A 120 -20.07 13.39 8.86
N CYS A 121 -19.08 12.71 8.28
CA CYS A 121 -18.54 11.46 8.81
C CYS A 121 -17.29 11.68 9.66
N THR A 122 -17.11 10.81 10.65
CA THR A 122 -15.87 10.66 11.42
C THR A 122 -15.06 9.47 10.89
N LEU A 123 -13.81 9.71 10.50
CA LEU A 123 -12.85 8.69 10.09
C LEU A 123 -11.89 8.36 11.24
N GLY A 124 -11.87 7.10 11.66
CA GLY A 124 -10.82 6.54 12.51
C GLY A 124 -9.68 5.97 11.68
N VAL A 125 -8.47 6.48 11.87
CA VAL A 125 -7.25 6.00 11.20
C VAL A 125 -6.42 5.22 12.21
N VAL A 126 -6.29 3.91 12.02
CA VAL A 126 -5.51 3.02 12.89
C VAL A 126 -4.16 2.72 12.23
N GLY A 127 -3.09 3.26 12.79
CA GLY A 127 -1.76 3.33 12.20
C GLY A 127 -1.58 4.62 11.39
N VAL A 128 -0.72 5.52 11.86
CA VAL A 128 -0.53 6.86 11.30
C VAL A 128 0.90 7.01 10.77
N GLY A 129 1.40 5.99 10.07
CA GLY A 129 2.65 6.05 9.32
C GLY A 129 2.50 6.83 8.01
N HIS A 130 3.28 6.45 6.99
CA HIS A 130 3.24 7.08 5.67
C HIS A 130 1.84 7.07 5.03
N VAL A 131 1.16 5.91 5.04
CA VAL A 131 -0.18 5.76 4.43
C VAL A 131 -1.23 6.48 5.27
N GLY A 132 -1.30 6.18 6.58
CA GLY A 132 -2.30 6.77 7.47
C GLY A 132 -2.25 8.30 7.50
N THR A 133 -1.05 8.90 7.42
CA THR A 133 -0.89 10.36 7.33
C THR A 133 -1.52 10.94 6.05
N ILE A 134 -1.30 10.30 4.90
CA ILE A 134 -1.89 10.74 3.62
C ILE A 134 -3.41 10.60 3.66
N VAL A 135 -3.91 9.47 4.18
CA VAL A 135 -5.35 9.19 4.29
C VAL A 135 -6.04 10.20 5.22
N ALA A 136 -5.46 10.45 6.40
CA ALA A 136 -5.95 11.48 7.33
C ALA A 136 -5.99 12.87 6.68
N ARG A 137 -4.94 13.24 5.94
CA ARG A 137 -4.90 14.51 5.19
C ARG A 137 -6.03 14.58 4.16
N TYR A 138 -6.20 13.55 3.33
CA TYR A 138 -7.25 13.52 2.31
C TYR A 138 -8.65 13.55 2.91
N ALA A 139 -8.89 12.84 4.01
CA ALA A 139 -10.15 12.89 4.74
C ALA A 139 -10.47 14.31 5.26
N ARG A 140 -9.49 15.00 5.84
CA ARG A 140 -9.64 16.40 6.26
C ARG A 140 -9.95 17.34 5.09
N LEU A 141 -9.35 17.12 3.91
CA LEU A 141 -9.67 17.90 2.71
C LEU A 141 -11.12 17.71 2.25
N LEU A 142 -11.72 16.55 2.52
CA LEU A 142 -13.13 16.28 2.27
C LEU A 142 -14.07 16.75 3.40
N GLY A 143 -13.53 17.46 4.41
CA GLY A 143 -14.30 17.98 5.53
C GLY A 143 -14.65 16.96 6.61
N MET A 144 -14.06 15.76 6.58
CA MET A 144 -14.31 14.73 7.59
C MET A 144 -13.68 15.11 8.94
N ARG A 145 -14.31 14.71 10.05
CA ARG A 145 -13.62 14.65 11.35
C ARG A 145 -12.66 13.45 11.33
N VAL A 146 -11.43 13.62 11.81
CA VAL A 146 -10.41 12.55 11.78
C VAL A 146 -9.90 12.27 13.19
N LEU A 147 -9.96 10.99 13.58
CA LEU A 147 -9.40 10.45 14.82
C LEU A 147 -8.18 9.60 14.46
N LEU A 148 -7.08 9.76 15.19
CA LEU A 148 -5.78 9.17 14.85
C LEU A 148 -5.36 8.20 15.95
N ASN A 149 -5.21 6.92 15.66
CA ASN A 149 -4.69 5.95 16.63
C ASN A 149 -3.34 5.42 16.19
N ASP A 150 -2.30 5.70 16.97
CA ASP A 150 -0.95 5.15 16.77
C ASP A 150 -0.21 5.12 18.11
N PRO A 151 -0.41 4.09 18.95
CA PRO A 151 0.23 4.03 20.27
C PRO A 151 1.76 4.13 20.23
N PRO A 152 2.49 3.51 19.28
CA PRO A 152 3.93 3.74 19.14
C PRO A 152 4.31 5.22 18.95
N ARG A 153 3.60 5.95 18.08
CA ARG A 153 3.86 7.39 17.87
C ARG A 153 3.38 8.23 19.05
N GLU A 154 2.26 7.89 19.66
CA GLU A 154 1.75 8.54 20.87
C GLU A 154 2.79 8.54 22.00
N GLU A 155 3.49 7.42 22.21
CA GLU A 155 4.57 7.37 23.20
C GLU A 155 5.78 8.24 22.85
N ALA A 156 6.07 8.38 21.55
CA ALA A 156 7.21 9.14 21.07
C ALA A 156 6.94 10.66 20.98
N GLU A 157 5.70 11.04 20.68
CA GLU A 157 5.30 12.41 20.30
C GLU A 157 4.35 13.06 21.32
N GLY A 158 3.76 12.28 22.22
CA GLY A 158 2.75 12.71 23.19
C GLY A 158 1.30 12.52 22.69
N PRO A 159 0.30 12.62 23.58
CA PRO A 159 -1.09 12.20 23.30
C PRO A 159 -1.96 13.22 22.58
N ALA A 160 -1.50 14.46 22.39
CA ALA A 160 -2.35 15.57 21.96
C ALA A 160 -3.05 15.35 20.60
N GLU A 161 -2.40 14.62 19.69
CA GLU A 161 -2.92 14.35 18.33
C GLU A 161 -3.52 12.93 18.21
N PHE A 162 -3.45 12.11 19.26
CA PHE A 162 -3.84 10.70 19.20
C PHE A 162 -5.10 10.42 20.01
N THR A 163 -5.87 9.46 19.52
CA THR A 163 -7.16 9.03 20.04
C THR A 163 -7.06 7.54 20.40
N PRO A 164 -7.46 7.13 21.61
CA PRO A 164 -7.51 5.72 21.97
C PRO A 164 -8.43 4.91 21.03
N LEU A 165 -8.05 3.67 20.72
CA LEU A 165 -8.82 2.81 19.83
C LEU A 165 -10.27 2.64 20.31
N ALA A 166 -10.49 2.57 21.63
CA ALA A 166 -11.81 2.50 22.23
C ALA A 166 -12.71 3.70 21.86
N GLU A 167 -12.16 4.90 21.74
CA GLU A 167 -12.91 6.08 21.32
C GLU A 167 -13.23 6.04 19.82
N ILE A 168 -12.30 5.55 19.00
CA ILE A 168 -12.57 5.28 17.58
C ILE A 168 -13.75 4.31 17.42
N CYS A 169 -13.80 3.21 18.19
CA CYS A 169 -14.90 2.24 18.13
C CYS A 169 -16.27 2.86 18.45
N ARG A 170 -16.32 3.86 19.35
CA ARG A 170 -17.55 4.58 19.70
C ARG A 170 -17.96 5.61 18.65
N GLU A 171 -17.00 6.35 18.12
CA GLU A 171 -17.29 7.59 17.39
C GLU A 171 -17.18 7.50 15.87
N ALA A 172 -16.41 6.55 15.33
CA ALA A 172 -16.11 6.51 13.91
C ALA A 172 -17.25 5.95 13.06
N ASP A 173 -17.56 6.63 11.96
CA ASP A 173 -18.45 6.14 10.90
C ASP A 173 -17.69 5.28 9.88
N ILE A 174 -16.37 5.47 9.81
CA ILE A 174 -15.45 4.74 8.94
C ILE A 174 -14.18 4.46 9.73
N ILE A 175 -13.66 3.24 9.67
CA ILE A 175 -12.39 2.84 10.29
C ILE A 175 -11.47 2.23 9.23
N THR A 176 -10.24 2.71 9.15
CA THR A 176 -9.23 2.24 8.18
C THR A 176 -7.93 1.83 8.86
N PHE A 177 -7.36 0.69 8.45
CA PHE A 177 -6.13 0.14 9.02
C PHE A 177 -4.91 0.35 8.11
N HIS A 178 -3.83 0.86 8.70
CA HIS A 178 -2.53 1.14 8.06
C HIS A 178 -1.34 0.75 8.96
N THR A 179 -1.53 -0.23 9.83
CA THR A 179 -0.47 -0.76 10.69
C THR A 179 0.38 -1.81 9.96
N PRO A 180 1.64 -2.05 10.39
CA PRO A 180 2.36 -3.27 10.01
C PRO A 180 1.67 -4.50 10.62
N LEU A 181 1.99 -5.71 10.15
CA LEU A 181 1.58 -6.96 10.81
C LEU A 181 2.61 -7.39 11.85
N THR A 182 2.25 -7.35 13.12
CA THR A 182 3.09 -7.76 14.25
C THR A 182 2.34 -8.77 15.12
N ARG A 183 2.99 -9.89 15.43
CA ARG A 183 2.43 -10.93 16.32
C ARG A 183 2.83 -10.76 17.78
N GLY A 184 3.92 -10.05 18.04
CA GLY A 184 4.46 -9.83 19.37
C GLY A 184 4.93 -8.40 19.54
N GLY A 185 5.66 -8.16 20.63
CA GLY A 185 6.01 -6.81 21.07
C GLY A 185 4.86 -6.13 21.81
N LYS A 186 5.06 -4.85 22.13
CA LYS A 186 4.13 -4.07 22.97
C LYS A 186 2.79 -3.78 22.27
N TYR A 187 2.81 -3.68 20.94
CA TYR A 187 1.65 -3.35 20.12
C TYR A 187 1.47 -4.38 19.00
N PRO A 188 1.00 -5.60 19.33
CA PRO A 188 0.66 -6.59 18.32
C PRO A 188 -0.55 -6.12 17.51
N THR A 189 -0.54 -6.40 16.21
CA THR A 189 -1.62 -6.03 15.28
C THR A 189 -2.25 -7.24 14.61
N PHE A 190 -1.69 -8.43 14.80
CA PHE A 190 -2.33 -9.68 14.41
C PHE A 190 -3.68 -9.79 15.12
N HIS A 191 -4.74 -9.90 14.32
CA HIS A 191 -6.14 -9.93 14.77
C HIS A 191 -6.53 -8.75 15.66
N LEU A 192 -5.99 -7.56 15.35
CA LEU A 192 -6.37 -6.30 15.98
C LEU A 192 -7.88 -6.06 15.87
N ALA A 193 -8.45 -6.34 14.70
CA ALA A 193 -9.89 -6.37 14.49
C ALA A 193 -10.42 -7.81 14.61
N SER A 194 -10.56 -8.26 15.85
CA SER A 194 -11.15 -9.54 16.26
C SER A 194 -12.50 -9.34 16.93
N THR A 195 -13.10 -10.41 17.45
CA THR A 195 -14.39 -10.38 18.17
C THR A 195 -14.53 -9.21 19.16
N PRO A 196 -13.58 -8.97 20.10
CA PRO A 196 -13.70 -7.88 21.06
C PRO A 196 -13.70 -6.48 20.41
N PHE A 197 -12.99 -6.31 19.30
CA PHE A 197 -12.99 -5.04 18.56
C PHE A 197 -14.37 -4.79 17.93
N PHE A 198 -14.97 -5.81 17.30
CA PHE A 198 -16.29 -5.67 16.68
C PHE A 198 -17.41 -5.47 17.72
N ASP A 199 -17.31 -6.13 18.88
CA ASP A 199 -18.28 -5.99 19.97
C ASP A 199 -18.24 -4.60 20.62
N ALA A 200 -17.13 -3.86 20.47
CA ALA A 200 -16.98 -2.50 20.98
C ALA A 200 -17.51 -1.40 20.04
N LEU A 201 -17.97 -1.75 18.84
CA LEU A 201 -18.44 -0.77 17.84
C LEU A 201 -19.83 -0.21 18.19
N GLU A 202 -20.01 1.11 18.17
CA GLU A 202 -21.30 1.76 18.47
C GLU A 202 -22.05 2.30 17.23
N LYS A 203 -21.40 2.47 16.07
CA LYS A 203 -21.96 3.14 14.89
C LYS A 203 -22.07 2.31 13.60
N SER A 204 -21.77 1.02 13.66
CA SER A 204 -21.73 0.13 12.49
C SER A 204 -20.90 0.70 11.31
N PRO A 205 -19.60 0.95 11.50
CA PRO A 205 -18.79 1.71 10.54
C PRO A 205 -18.60 0.98 9.19
N LEU A 206 -18.16 1.73 8.18
CA LEU A 206 -17.41 1.17 7.06
C LEU A 206 -16.03 0.73 7.55
N LEU A 207 -15.64 -0.53 7.33
CA LEU A 207 -14.31 -1.01 7.65
C LEU A 207 -13.44 -1.05 6.37
N ILE A 208 -12.20 -0.56 6.43
CA ILE A 208 -11.26 -0.58 5.30
C ILE A 208 -9.95 -1.24 5.73
N ASN A 209 -9.54 -2.31 5.04
CA ASN A 209 -8.24 -2.93 5.23
C ASN A 209 -7.43 -2.97 3.93
N THR A 210 -6.43 -2.08 3.85
CA THR A 210 -5.41 -2.03 2.78
C THR A 210 -4.00 -2.21 3.31
N ALA A 211 -3.86 -2.75 4.53
CA ALA A 211 -2.59 -2.92 5.21
C ALA A 211 -2.07 -4.36 5.07
N ARG A 212 -2.64 -5.30 5.82
CA ARG A 212 -2.32 -6.73 5.84
C ARG A 212 -3.56 -7.51 6.21
N GLY A 213 -3.73 -8.69 5.63
CA GLY A 213 -4.92 -9.50 5.81
C GLY A 213 -5.19 -9.81 7.28
N GLU A 214 -4.18 -10.36 7.95
CA GLU A 214 -4.24 -10.85 9.32
C GLU A 214 -4.36 -9.76 10.39
N ILE A 215 -4.49 -8.48 10.00
CA ILE A 215 -4.92 -7.44 10.94
C ILE A 215 -6.40 -7.61 11.30
N VAL A 216 -7.19 -8.12 10.36
CA VAL A 216 -8.63 -8.37 10.53
C VAL A 216 -8.86 -9.88 10.54
N GLU A 217 -9.46 -10.38 11.62
CA GLU A 217 -9.81 -11.79 11.75
C GLU A 217 -11.03 -12.11 10.84
N THR A 218 -10.83 -12.96 9.84
CA THR A 218 -11.82 -13.27 8.78
C THR A 218 -13.16 -13.73 9.35
N GLU A 219 -13.14 -14.68 10.29
CA GLU A 219 -14.37 -15.24 10.85
C GLU A 219 -15.12 -14.24 11.75
N ALA A 220 -14.38 -13.41 12.49
CA ALA A 220 -14.99 -12.36 13.29
C ALA A 220 -15.61 -11.27 12.40
N LEU A 221 -14.96 -10.91 11.29
CA LEU A 221 -15.50 -9.96 10.31
C LEU A 221 -16.78 -10.50 9.64
N LYS A 222 -16.78 -11.76 9.19
CA LYS A 222 -17.98 -12.40 8.61
C LYS A 222 -19.15 -12.39 9.59
N ARG A 223 -18.89 -12.70 10.87
CA ARG A 223 -19.91 -12.60 11.91
C ARG A 223 -20.40 -11.16 12.11
N ALA A 224 -19.49 -10.19 12.16
CA ALA A 224 -19.82 -8.77 12.34
C ALA A 224 -20.67 -8.22 11.18
N LEU A 225 -20.37 -8.60 9.93
CA LEU A 225 -21.17 -8.26 8.75
C LEU A 225 -22.57 -8.88 8.84
N LYS A 226 -22.67 -10.17 9.17
CA LYS A 226 -23.95 -10.87 9.37
C LYS A 226 -24.80 -10.24 10.49
N GLN A 227 -24.16 -9.78 11.56
CA GLN A 227 -24.80 -9.13 12.70
C GLN A 227 -25.03 -7.62 12.50
N LYS A 228 -24.61 -7.06 11.36
CA LYS A 228 -24.68 -5.62 11.05
C LYS A 228 -23.92 -4.73 12.05
N GLN A 229 -22.91 -5.28 12.72
CA GLN A 229 -21.92 -4.50 13.51
C GLN A 229 -20.99 -3.68 12.62
N VAL A 230 -20.93 -4.02 11.32
CA VAL A 230 -20.20 -3.29 10.27
C VAL A 230 -21.17 -3.08 9.12
N SER A 231 -21.24 -1.86 8.57
CA SER A 231 -22.19 -1.54 7.48
C SER A 231 -21.71 -1.99 6.11
N ALA A 232 -20.40 -1.96 5.89
CA ALA A 232 -19.75 -2.39 4.66
C ALA A 232 -18.26 -2.61 4.92
N VAL A 233 -17.59 -3.35 4.04
CA VAL A 233 -16.13 -3.53 4.09
C VAL A 233 -15.47 -3.30 2.74
N VAL A 234 -14.32 -2.62 2.75
CA VAL A 234 -13.39 -2.52 1.61
C VAL A 234 -12.13 -3.32 1.95
N LEU A 235 -11.86 -4.36 1.18
CA LEU A 235 -10.72 -5.24 1.38
C LEU A 235 -9.79 -5.19 0.18
N ASP A 236 -8.53 -4.82 0.42
CA ASP A 236 -7.44 -5.05 -0.54
C ASP A 236 -6.51 -6.15 -0.04
N CYS A 237 -6.36 -6.34 1.27
CA CYS A 237 -5.55 -7.40 1.87
C CYS A 237 -6.42 -8.46 2.54
N TRP A 238 -6.01 -9.72 2.42
CA TRP A 238 -6.81 -10.89 2.82
C TRP A 238 -6.00 -11.84 3.69
N GLU A 239 -6.63 -12.51 4.65
CA GLU A 239 -5.97 -13.65 5.28
C GLU A 239 -5.76 -14.77 4.26
N ASN A 240 -4.65 -15.50 4.39
CA ASN A 240 -4.30 -16.64 3.55
C ASN A 240 -4.11 -16.34 2.05
N GLU A 241 -3.71 -15.12 1.68
CA GLU A 241 -3.35 -14.79 0.30
C GLU A 241 -2.38 -15.84 -0.31
N PRO A 242 -2.62 -16.31 -1.54
CA PRO A 242 -3.66 -15.86 -2.49
C PRO A 242 -5.01 -16.60 -2.38
N HIS A 243 -5.17 -17.49 -1.41
CA HIS A 243 -6.36 -18.33 -1.21
C HIS A 243 -7.40 -17.60 -0.34
N ILE A 244 -7.95 -16.53 -0.90
CA ILE A 244 -8.91 -15.66 -0.20
C ILE A 244 -10.24 -16.37 0.10
N ASP A 245 -10.88 -16.01 1.21
CA ASP A 245 -12.22 -16.49 1.56
C ASP A 245 -13.27 -15.96 0.57
N ARG A 246 -14.00 -16.88 -0.07
CA ARG A 246 -14.99 -16.57 -1.12
C ARG A 246 -16.28 -15.97 -0.56
N ASP A 247 -16.70 -16.38 0.63
CA ASP A 247 -17.88 -15.83 1.29
C ASP A 247 -17.64 -14.38 1.70
N LEU A 248 -16.43 -14.08 2.20
CA LEU A 248 -16.03 -12.72 2.50
C LEU A 248 -15.88 -11.86 1.23
N LEU A 249 -15.34 -12.44 0.14
CA LEU A 249 -15.30 -11.77 -1.16
C LEU A 249 -16.70 -11.32 -1.59
N ASP A 250 -17.69 -12.20 -1.53
CA ASP A 250 -19.07 -11.91 -1.93
C ASP A 250 -19.75 -10.85 -1.05
N GLN A 251 -19.39 -10.78 0.24
CA GLN A 251 -19.94 -9.80 1.18
C GLN A 251 -19.26 -8.42 1.13
N ALA A 252 -18.04 -8.32 0.61
CA ALA A 252 -17.31 -7.06 0.56
C ALA A 252 -17.96 -6.03 -0.37
N PHE A 253 -17.95 -4.76 0.01
CA PHE A 253 -18.43 -3.65 -0.83
C PHE A 253 -17.47 -3.38 -2.00
N ILE A 254 -16.17 -3.41 -1.73
CA ILE A 254 -15.09 -3.39 -2.72
C ILE A 254 -14.04 -4.41 -2.27
N ALA A 255 -13.61 -5.27 -3.19
CA ALA A 255 -12.67 -6.34 -2.96
C ALA A 255 -11.60 -6.35 -4.04
N THR A 256 -10.33 -6.12 -3.70
CA THR A 256 -9.24 -6.09 -4.69
C THR A 256 -8.06 -6.99 -4.30
N PRO A 257 -7.26 -7.46 -5.28
CA PRO A 257 -6.25 -8.48 -5.03
C PRO A 257 -4.92 -7.90 -4.53
N HIS A 258 -4.93 -7.15 -3.43
CA HIS A 258 -3.72 -6.57 -2.82
C HIS A 258 -2.91 -5.72 -3.82
N ILE A 259 -3.59 -4.72 -4.38
CA ILE A 259 -3.14 -3.79 -5.42
C ILE A 259 -3.36 -2.32 -5.06
N ALA A 260 -3.82 -1.96 -3.86
CA ALA A 260 -4.11 -0.57 -3.50
C ALA A 260 -2.89 0.34 -3.73
N GLY A 261 -1.68 -0.17 -3.49
CA GLY A 261 -0.41 0.52 -3.72
C GLY A 261 0.24 0.29 -5.09
N TYR A 262 -0.45 -0.25 -6.10
CA TYR A 262 0.13 -0.61 -7.40
C TYR A 262 0.05 0.54 -8.44
N SER A 263 0.72 1.65 -8.16
CA SER A 263 0.94 2.71 -9.16
C SER A 263 2.27 2.57 -9.88
N ALA A 264 2.35 3.11 -11.11
CA ALA A 264 3.62 3.25 -11.82
C ALA A 264 4.58 4.15 -11.05
N ASP A 265 4.05 5.25 -10.51
CA ASP A 265 4.77 6.24 -9.69
C ASP A 265 5.37 5.59 -8.44
N GLY A 266 4.59 4.79 -7.72
CA GLY A 266 5.05 4.14 -6.49
C GLY A 266 6.10 3.07 -6.76
N LYS A 267 5.95 2.29 -7.84
CA LYS A 267 6.98 1.33 -8.28
C LYS A 267 8.25 2.05 -8.73
N SER A 268 8.13 3.17 -9.44
CA SER A 268 9.26 4.01 -9.84
C SER A 268 9.99 4.60 -8.61
N THR A 269 9.25 5.08 -7.61
CA THR A 269 9.82 5.54 -6.34
C THR A 269 10.55 4.42 -5.60
N ALA A 270 9.96 3.23 -5.52
CA ALA A 270 10.63 2.08 -4.91
C ALA A 270 11.95 1.75 -5.62
N THR A 271 11.97 1.76 -6.96
CA THR A 271 13.18 1.53 -7.75
C THR A 271 14.24 2.60 -7.51
N ARG A 272 13.85 3.89 -7.45
CA ARG A 272 14.79 4.97 -7.08
C ARG A 272 15.42 4.74 -5.71
N MET A 273 14.61 4.39 -4.71
CA MET A 273 15.07 4.14 -3.34
C MET A 273 16.03 2.96 -3.25
N ILE A 274 15.76 1.83 -3.92
CA ILE A 274 16.70 0.70 -3.91
C ILE A 274 18.01 1.04 -4.63
N VAL A 275 17.95 1.81 -5.73
CA VAL A 275 19.15 2.19 -6.50
C VAL A 275 20.02 3.13 -5.67
N GLU A 276 19.40 4.09 -4.99
CA GLU A 276 20.09 4.98 -4.06
C GLU A 276 20.70 4.20 -2.89
N ALA A 277 19.97 3.25 -2.31
CA ALA A 277 20.44 2.41 -1.21
C ALA A 277 21.63 1.53 -1.63
N VAL A 278 21.58 0.94 -2.83
CA VAL A 278 22.71 0.21 -3.42
C VAL A 278 23.91 1.14 -3.64
N GLY A 279 23.68 2.32 -4.23
CA GLY A 279 24.71 3.33 -4.45
C GLY A 279 25.43 3.72 -3.16
N GLN A 280 24.67 3.99 -2.10
CA GLN A 280 25.21 4.28 -0.77
C GLN A 280 26.04 3.12 -0.23
N TRP A 281 25.57 1.87 -0.36
CA TRP A 281 26.27 0.69 0.13
C TRP A 281 27.58 0.42 -0.62
N ILE A 282 27.62 0.62 -1.94
CA ILE A 282 28.84 0.44 -2.75
C ILE A 282 29.74 1.69 -2.77
N GLY A 283 29.32 2.81 -2.18
CA GLY A 283 30.07 4.07 -2.15
C GLY A 283 30.08 4.83 -3.47
N VAL A 284 29.03 4.71 -4.30
CA VAL A 284 28.91 5.37 -5.62
C VAL A 284 27.59 6.12 -5.72
N HIS A 285 27.64 7.36 -6.21
CA HIS A 285 26.42 8.09 -6.58
C HIS A 285 25.87 7.58 -7.92
N ILE A 286 24.64 7.07 -7.92
CA ILE A 286 23.97 6.56 -9.12
C ILE A 286 22.85 7.54 -9.51
N PRO A 287 22.85 8.08 -10.75
CA PRO A 287 21.79 8.97 -11.21
C PRO A 287 20.42 8.27 -11.26
N ILE A 288 19.42 8.84 -10.58
CA ILE A 288 18.07 8.26 -10.46
C ILE A 288 16.98 9.07 -11.17
N GLN A 289 17.32 10.24 -11.72
CA GLN A 289 16.36 11.15 -12.36
C GLN A 289 15.69 10.59 -13.61
N HIS A 290 16.30 9.58 -14.26
CA HIS A 290 15.77 8.92 -15.45
C HIS A 290 14.82 7.77 -15.13
N ILE A 291 14.75 7.34 -13.87
CA ILE A 291 13.81 6.31 -13.42
C ILE A 291 12.46 6.99 -13.24
N THR A 292 11.69 7.15 -14.30
CA THR A 292 10.39 7.82 -14.28
C THR A 292 9.29 6.91 -14.84
N PRO A 293 8.05 7.01 -14.32
CA PRO A 293 6.93 6.28 -14.89
C PRO A 293 6.51 6.90 -16.25
N PRO A 294 5.98 6.08 -17.18
CA PRO A 294 5.47 6.59 -18.46
C PRO A 294 4.23 7.45 -18.26
N ALA A 295 4.02 8.47 -19.10
CA ALA A 295 2.83 9.32 -19.08
C ALA A 295 1.52 8.50 -19.19
N PRO A 296 0.41 8.93 -18.55
CA PRO A 296 -0.88 8.29 -18.75
C PRO A 296 -1.34 8.48 -20.20
N ALA A 297 -2.14 7.53 -20.70
CA ALA A 297 -2.69 7.60 -22.06
C ALA A 297 -3.56 8.85 -22.29
N GLN A 298 -4.25 9.31 -21.25
CA GLN A 298 -5.07 10.52 -21.25
C GLN A 298 -4.68 11.40 -20.05
N PRO A 299 -3.72 12.33 -20.22
CA PRO A 299 -3.24 13.17 -19.11
C PRO A 299 -4.18 14.33 -18.77
N LEU A 300 -5.10 14.72 -19.66
CA LEU A 300 -6.04 15.82 -19.44
C LEU A 300 -7.40 15.29 -18.97
N ILE A 301 -7.91 15.84 -17.87
CA ILE A 301 -9.26 15.59 -17.36
C ILE A 301 -10.05 16.90 -17.47
N ASP A 302 -11.05 16.92 -18.36
CA ASP A 302 -11.96 18.05 -18.54
C ASP A 302 -13.19 17.91 -17.61
N LEU A 303 -13.34 18.88 -16.71
CA LEU A 303 -14.44 18.97 -15.74
C LEU A 303 -15.53 19.97 -16.17
N THR A 304 -15.42 20.56 -17.37
CA THR A 304 -16.40 21.53 -17.87
C THR A 304 -17.80 20.92 -17.92
N GLY A 305 -18.75 21.53 -17.22
CA GLY A 305 -20.15 21.07 -17.19
C GLY A 305 -20.41 19.81 -16.37
N VAL A 306 -19.43 19.35 -15.58
CA VAL A 306 -19.56 18.13 -14.76
C VAL A 306 -20.25 18.45 -13.43
N SER A 307 -21.27 17.68 -13.07
CA SER A 307 -22.05 17.89 -11.84
C SER A 307 -21.34 17.44 -10.56
N THR A 308 -20.44 16.45 -10.66
CA THR A 308 -19.61 15.96 -9.55
C THR A 308 -18.12 16.01 -9.91
N PRO A 309 -17.50 17.21 -10.01
CA PRO A 309 -16.15 17.38 -10.54
C PRO A 309 -15.09 16.57 -9.79
N LEU A 310 -15.11 16.62 -8.46
CA LEU A 310 -14.15 15.89 -7.61
C LEU A 310 -14.21 14.38 -7.82
N GLN A 311 -15.42 13.81 -7.86
CA GLN A 311 -15.61 12.38 -8.07
C GLN A 311 -15.11 11.96 -9.46
N LYS A 312 -15.43 12.74 -10.51
CA LYS A 312 -14.94 12.46 -11.86
C LYS A 312 -13.41 12.51 -11.90
N ALA A 313 -12.80 13.58 -11.37
CA ALA A 313 -11.35 13.73 -11.39
C ALA A 313 -10.65 12.54 -10.73
N ILE A 314 -11.13 12.09 -9.56
CA ILE A 314 -10.53 10.96 -8.86
C ILE A 314 -10.75 9.65 -9.64
N TRP A 315 -11.97 9.37 -10.10
CA TRP A 315 -12.28 8.10 -10.78
C TRP A 315 -11.69 7.97 -12.18
N ASP A 316 -11.49 9.08 -12.90
CA ASP A 316 -10.77 9.09 -14.17
C ASP A 316 -9.27 8.74 -13.99
N THR A 317 -8.71 8.97 -12.79
CA THR A 317 -7.37 8.47 -12.45
C THR A 317 -7.39 7.02 -11.96
N TYR A 318 -8.40 6.67 -11.16
CA TYR A 318 -8.57 5.32 -10.62
C TYR A 318 -10.01 5.04 -10.16
N ASN A 319 -10.62 4.01 -10.76
CA ASN A 319 -11.90 3.47 -10.33
C ASN A 319 -11.71 2.07 -9.67
N PRO A 320 -11.97 1.91 -8.36
CA PRO A 320 -11.76 0.64 -7.66
C PRO A 320 -12.69 -0.48 -8.16
N PHE A 321 -13.83 -0.14 -8.74
CA PHE A 321 -14.78 -1.14 -9.24
C PHE A 321 -14.24 -1.95 -10.42
N ASP A 322 -13.30 -1.41 -11.19
CA ASP A 322 -12.71 -2.12 -12.33
C ASP A 322 -11.87 -3.33 -11.85
N ASP A 323 -11.20 -3.17 -10.71
CA ASP A 323 -10.40 -4.23 -10.09
C ASP A 323 -11.26 -5.17 -9.25
N ASP A 324 -12.30 -4.65 -8.59
CA ASP A 324 -13.29 -5.45 -7.88
C ASP A 324 -14.01 -6.43 -8.80
N LEU A 325 -14.55 -5.94 -9.92
CA LEU A 325 -15.22 -6.77 -10.92
C LEU A 325 -14.28 -7.85 -11.48
N ARG A 326 -13.00 -7.51 -11.68
CA ARG A 326 -11.99 -8.45 -12.19
C ARG A 326 -11.68 -9.54 -11.17
N LEU A 327 -11.52 -9.18 -9.89
CA LEU A 327 -11.30 -10.15 -8.83
C LEU A 327 -12.50 -11.08 -8.72
N ARG A 328 -13.71 -10.55 -8.58
CA ARG A 328 -14.96 -11.35 -8.46
C ARG A 328 -15.19 -12.30 -9.63
N LYS A 329 -14.83 -11.88 -10.85
CA LYS A 329 -15.01 -12.71 -12.05
C LYS A 329 -14.08 -13.94 -12.07
N SER A 330 -12.86 -13.82 -11.57
CA SER A 330 -11.84 -14.88 -11.67
C SER A 330 -10.93 -14.90 -10.44
N PRO A 331 -11.46 -15.17 -9.24
CA PRO A 331 -10.71 -14.97 -8.00
C PRO A 331 -9.62 -16.03 -7.75
N GLU A 332 -9.59 -17.11 -8.54
CA GLU A 332 -8.47 -18.07 -8.65
C GLU A 332 -7.24 -17.47 -9.34
N THR A 333 -7.40 -16.37 -10.08
CA THR A 333 -6.29 -15.70 -10.79
C THR A 333 -5.63 -14.58 -9.98
N PHE A 334 -5.85 -14.53 -8.65
CA PHE A 334 -5.37 -13.49 -7.74
C PHE A 334 -3.92 -13.04 -8.01
N GLU A 335 -2.97 -13.98 -8.02
CA GLU A 335 -1.55 -13.67 -8.29
C GLU A 335 -1.28 -13.24 -9.73
N MET A 336 -2.01 -13.80 -10.70
CA MET A 336 -1.89 -13.40 -12.10
C MET A 336 -2.36 -11.95 -12.29
N GLN A 337 -3.47 -11.56 -11.65
CA GLN A 337 -3.98 -10.19 -11.69
C GLN A 337 -2.96 -9.20 -11.11
N ARG A 338 -2.31 -9.55 -10.00
CA ARG A 338 -1.22 -8.75 -9.42
C ARG A 338 0.00 -8.67 -10.33
N GLY A 339 0.41 -9.80 -10.90
CA GLY A 339 1.59 -9.92 -11.76
C GLY A 339 1.45 -9.14 -13.07
N LEU A 340 0.23 -9.06 -13.61
CA LEU A 340 -0.11 -8.40 -14.86
C LEU A 340 -0.85 -7.07 -14.67
N TYR A 341 -0.87 -6.53 -13.44
CA TYR A 341 -1.67 -5.35 -13.12
C TYR A 341 -1.26 -4.15 -13.98
N PRO A 342 -2.21 -3.51 -14.71
CA PRO A 342 -1.91 -2.31 -15.47
C PRO A 342 -1.59 -1.19 -14.47
N LEU A 343 -0.34 -0.74 -14.48
CA LEU A 343 0.12 0.26 -13.51
C LEU A 343 -0.60 1.59 -13.73
N ARG A 344 -1.52 1.93 -12.83
CA ARG A 344 -2.20 3.22 -12.85
C ARG A 344 -1.25 4.35 -12.47
N ARG A 345 -1.58 5.58 -12.87
CA ARG A 345 -0.86 6.78 -12.48
C ARG A 345 -1.51 7.45 -11.27
N GLU A 346 -0.71 8.20 -10.51
CA GLU A 346 -1.18 9.02 -9.38
C GLU A 346 -1.64 10.42 -9.83
N PHE A 347 -2.30 11.17 -8.96
CA PHE A 347 -2.92 12.48 -9.29
C PHE A 347 -1.98 13.46 -10.01
N GLY A 348 -0.71 13.52 -9.60
CA GLY A 348 0.30 14.42 -10.19
C GLY A 348 0.68 14.10 -11.63
N ALA A 349 0.17 13.02 -12.22
CA ALA A 349 0.32 12.71 -13.63
C ALA A 349 -0.72 13.39 -14.53
N TYR A 350 -1.76 13.99 -13.94
CA TYR A 350 -2.91 14.51 -14.66
C TYR A 350 -3.02 16.03 -14.55
N HIS A 351 -3.58 16.66 -15.58
CA HIS A 351 -3.91 18.08 -15.66
C HIS A 351 -5.44 18.23 -15.67
N ILE A 352 -5.94 19.16 -14.88
CA ILE A 352 -7.37 19.46 -14.76
C ILE A 352 -7.70 20.72 -15.56
N LYS A 353 -8.78 20.65 -16.33
CA LYS A 353 -9.41 21.78 -17.02
C LYS A 353 -10.84 21.97 -16.54
N GLY A 354 -11.30 23.21 -16.44
CA GLY A 354 -12.71 23.54 -16.17
C GLY A 354 -13.18 23.29 -14.73
N ALA A 355 -12.27 23.21 -13.75
CA ALA A 355 -12.64 23.12 -12.33
C ALA A 355 -13.14 24.47 -11.79
N SER A 356 -14.16 24.43 -10.92
CA SER A 356 -14.56 25.60 -10.12
C SER A 356 -13.42 26.02 -9.17
N THR A 357 -13.44 27.27 -8.67
CA THR A 357 -12.45 27.74 -7.69
C THR A 357 -12.40 26.85 -6.45
N THR A 358 -13.55 26.41 -5.95
CA THR A 358 -13.66 25.54 -4.77
C THR A 358 -13.08 24.15 -5.04
N ASP A 359 -13.43 23.54 -6.17
CA ASP A 359 -12.90 22.21 -6.54
C ASP A 359 -11.39 22.26 -6.80
N ARG A 360 -10.92 23.33 -7.44
CA ARG A 360 -9.50 23.56 -7.72
C ARG A 360 -8.66 23.51 -6.44
N MET A 361 -9.09 24.19 -5.38
CA MET A 361 -8.36 24.18 -4.09
C MET A 361 -8.20 22.77 -3.51
N VAL A 362 -9.23 21.92 -3.63
CA VAL A 362 -9.17 20.54 -3.14
C VAL A 362 -8.28 19.69 -4.04
N LEU A 363 -8.48 19.77 -5.35
CA LEU A 363 -7.76 19.00 -6.36
C LEU A 363 -6.24 19.34 -6.39
N GLU A 364 -5.86 20.61 -6.26
CA GLU A 364 -4.45 21.02 -6.10
C GLU A 364 -3.82 20.36 -4.86
N LYS A 365 -4.54 20.38 -3.72
CA LYS A 365 -4.06 19.76 -2.48
C LYS A 365 -4.04 18.23 -2.51
N LEU A 366 -4.83 17.60 -3.39
CA LEU A 366 -4.72 16.16 -3.68
C LEU A 366 -3.46 15.86 -4.49
N GLY A 367 -3.01 16.81 -5.32
CA GLY A 367 -1.79 16.73 -6.12
C GLY A 367 -2.00 16.81 -7.63
N PHE A 368 -3.18 17.20 -8.10
CA PHE A 368 -3.42 17.41 -9.53
C PHE A 368 -2.71 18.67 -10.06
N ASN A 369 -2.36 18.66 -11.35
CA ASN A 369 -1.91 19.86 -12.07
C ASN A 369 -3.10 20.54 -12.76
N PHE A 370 -2.90 21.77 -13.24
CA PHE A 370 -3.94 22.57 -13.91
C PHE A 370 -3.40 23.20 -15.18
N GLU A 371 -4.27 23.37 -16.17
CA GLU A 371 -4.02 24.19 -17.35
C GLU A 371 -4.12 25.70 -17.06
#